data_AF-A0A8J5XZW7-F1
#
_entry.id   AF-A0A8J5XZW7-F1
#
_cell.length_a   1.000
_cell.length_b   1.000
_cell.length_c   1.000
_cell.angle_alpha   90.00
_cell.angle_beta   90.00
_cell.angle_gamma   90.00
#
_symmetry.space_group_name_H-M   'P 1'
#
loop_
_entity.id
_entity.type
_entity.pdbx_description
1 polymer ?
#
loop_
_entity_poly.entity_id
_entity_poly.type
_entity_poly.pdbx_seq_one_letter_code
_entity_poly.pdbx_strand_id
1 'polypeptide(L)'
;MSLDLKALAAEREARMRSSGAPPSSAATPARPRSTTASPAAAKPPPQGKHPAAHRTAPRAAPTAPSALAKAHRSIRMAHSLALVVEVLCALSLFVFGFGTTTLCVMLLAAGFARSGGALAHGALPSTLREGAPPSAAEVEAAAKGAFGPGLLSAPAAALADEYRVLVENLAFACTYGKKNCLTNDMYAGELSLGKVCSLVAAKLSDGTLRCA
;
A
#
# COMPACT_ATOMS: atom_id res chain seq x y z
N MET A 1 -0.48 26.05 29.19
CA MET A 1 -0.26 24.67 29.67
C MET A 1 0.65 23.96 28.68
N SER A 2 1.96 23.96 28.90
CA SER A 2 2.92 23.25 28.04
C SER A 2 2.98 21.78 28.46
N LEU A 3 2.61 20.87 27.56
CA LEU A 3 2.77 19.44 27.76
C LEU A 3 4.25 19.10 27.76
N ASP A 4 4.75 18.58 28.88
CA ASP A 4 6.15 18.20 29.04
C ASP A 4 6.42 16.89 28.31
N LEU A 5 6.90 17.02 27.07
CA LEU A 5 7.22 15.90 26.17
C LEU A 5 8.25 14.92 26.76
N LYS A 6 9.06 15.36 27.74
CA LYS A 6 10.03 14.49 28.43
C LYS A 6 9.34 13.51 29.38
N ALA A 7 8.24 13.93 30.02
CA ALA A 7 7.46 13.05 30.90
C ALA A 7 6.77 11.92 30.10
N LEU A 8 6.24 12.24 28.92
CA LEU A 8 5.61 11.26 28.02
C LEU A 8 6.60 10.25 27.44
N ALA A 9 7.86 10.67 27.21
CA ALA A 9 8.92 9.77 26.76
C ALA A 9 9.35 8.79 27.87
N ALA A 10 9.51 9.29 29.10
CA ALA A 10 9.87 8.49 30.26
C ALA A 10 8.79 7.43 30.61
N GLU A 11 7.51 7.80 30.49
CA GLU A 11 6.41 6.87 30.74
C GLU A 11 6.33 5.75 29.69
N ARG A 12 6.66 6.05 28.43
CA ARG A 12 6.74 5.03 27.36
C ARG A 12 7.89 4.05 27.58
N GLU A 13 9.03 4.53 28.06
CA GLU A 13 10.21 3.68 28.32
C GLU A 13 9.98 2.76 29.52
N ALA A 14 9.28 3.24 30.56
CA ALA A 14 8.89 2.44 31.72
C ALA A 14 7.93 1.30 31.34
N ARG A 15 6.96 1.54 30.45
CA ARG A 15 6.01 0.51 29.97
C ARG A 15 6.65 -0.54 29.07
N MET A 16 7.73 -0.19 28.36
CA MET A 16 8.48 -1.15 27.53
C MET A 16 9.34 -2.09 28.39
N ARG A 17 9.82 -1.63 29.56
CA ARG A 17 10.58 -2.49 30.48
C ARG A 17 9.70 -3.47 31.27
N SER A 18 8.45 -3.12 31.57
CA SER A 18 7.53 -3.99 32.32
C SER A 18 6.91 -5.14 31.51
N SER A 19 7.07 -5.13 30.17
CA SER A 19 6.46 -6.12 29.27
C SER A 19 7.42 -7.22 28.79
N GLY A 20 8.64 -7.28 29.35
CA GLY A 20 9.72 -8.18 28.91
C GLY A 20 10.06 -9.34 29.86
N ALA A 21 9.07 -10.04 30.43
CA ALA A 21 9.31 -11.28 31.18
C ALA A 21 8.58 -12.47 30.53
N PRO A 22 9.29 -13.53 30.07
CA PRO A 22 8.65 -14.75 29.59
C PRO A 22 8.43 -15.73 30.74
N PRO A 23 7.28 -16.43 30.83
CA PRO A 23 7.21 -17.63 31.64
C PRO A 23 7.80 -18.83 30.89
N SER A 24 8.55 -19.63 31.64
CA SER A 24 9.27 -20.84 31.27
C SER A 24 8.45 -22.11 31.54
N SER A 25 8.64 -23.14 30.71
CA SER A 25 8.30 -24.58 30.87
C SER A 25 6.79 -24.94 30.83
N ALA A 26 6.30 -26.08 30.31
CA ALA A 26 6.88 -27.39 30.03
C ALA A 26 5.98 -28.25 29.08
N ALA A 27 6.58 -29.30 28.51
CA ALA A 27 6.03 -30.63 28.18
C ALA A 27 5.03 -30.90 27.00
N THR A 28 5.56 -31.59 25.98
CA THR A 28 5.00 -32.48 24.92
C THR A 28 4.13 -33.66 25.48
N PRO A 29 3.44 -34.56 24.71
CA PRO A 29 3.04 -34.64 23.27
C PRO A 29 1.55 -35.01 22.99
N ALA A 30 1.09 -34.91 21.72
CA ALA A 30 0.14 -35.88 21.13
C ALA A 30 0.07 -35.83 19.57
N ARG A 31 0.31 -36.99 18.93
CA ARG A 31 -0.19 -37.42 17.61
C ARG A 31 -1.36 -38.41 17.89
N PRO A 32 -2.27 -38.85 16.98
CA PRO A 32 -2.29 -38.67 15.53
C PRO A 32 -3.68 -38.39 14.87
N ARG A 33 -3.62 -38.16 13.55
CA ARG A 33 -4.73 -38.10 12.59
C ARG A 33 -5.65 -39.32 12.70
N SER A 34 -6.97 -39.08 12.68
CA SER A 34 -7.97 -40.05 12.26
C SER A 34 -8.86 -39.45 11.17
N THR A 35 -8.93 -40.16 10.05
CA THR A 35 -9.87 -40.02 8.95
C THR A 35 -11.18 -40.71 9.32
N THR A 36 -12.32 -40.10 9.07
CA THR A 36 -13.60 -40.80 8.86
C THR A 36 -14.57 -39.89 8.12
N ALA A 37 -14.98 -40.34 6.94
CA ALA A 37 -16.13 -39.80 6.22
C ALA A 37 -17.41 -40.50 6.71
N SER A 38 -18.51 -39.76 6.84
CA SER A 38 -19.81 -40.20 6.31
C SER A 38 -20.89 -39.10 6.44
N PRO A 39 -21.93 -39.10 5.57
CA PRO A 39 -22.85 -38.00 5.34
C PRO A 39 -24.18 -38.17 6.09
N ALA A 40 -24.84 -37.05 6.44
CA ALA A 40 -26.29 -37.04 6.69
C ALA A 40 -26.87 -35.63 6.56
N ALA A 41 -27.98 -35.55 5.83
CA ALA A 41 -28.74 -34.36 5.50
C ALA A 41 -29.65 -33.89 6.65
N ALA A 42 -29.86 -32.58 6.77
CA ALA A 42 -31.11 -32.00 7.29
C ALA A 42 -31.26 -30.49 6.99
N LYS A 43 -32.30 -30.17 6.20
CA LYS A 43 -33.16 -28.97 6.10
C LYS A 43 -32.60 -27.52 6.07
N PRO A 44 -33.12 -26.65 5.17
CA PRO A 44 -32.76 -25.23 5.10
C PRO A 44 -33.69 -24.34 5.95
N PRO A 45 -33.22 -23.15 6.35
CA PRO A 45 -34.13 -22.01 6.59
C PRO A 45 -33.63 -20.74 5.86
N PRO A 46 -34.34 -19.60 5.92
CA PRO A 46 -35.23 -19.11 4.87
C PRO A 46 -34.64 -17.95 4.07
N GLN A 47 -35.29 -17.65 2.94
CA GLN A 47 -35.05 -16.47 2.10
C GLN A 47 -35.04 -15.17 2.91
N GLY A 48 -33.88 -14.54 2.98
CA GLY A 48 -33.69 -13.18 3.46
C GLY A 48 -33.09 -12.32 2.35
N LYS A 49 -33.95 -11.53 1.69
CA LYS A 49 -33.70 -10.23 1.04
C LYS A 49 -32.35 -10.03 0.35
N HIS A 50 -32.38 -10.03 -0.98
CA HIS A 50 -31.33 -9.49 -1.86
C HIS A 50 -30.79 -8.13 -1.35
N PRO A 51 -29.49 -7.88 -1.58
CA PRO A 51 -29.19 -6.73 -2.42
C PRO A 51 -28.39 -7.15 -3.66
N ALA A 52 -28.82 -6.57 -4.78
CA ALA A 52 -28.12 -6.37 -6.05
C ALA A 52 -26.99 -7.35 -6.39
N ALA A 53 -27.24 -8.16 -7.42
CA ALA A 53 -26.17 -8.72 -8.23
C ALA A 53 -25.21 -7.59 -8.63
N HIS A 54 -24.05 -7.52 -7.98
CA HIS A 54 -22.93 -6.77 -8.50
C HIS A 54 -22.64 -7.37 -9.87
N ARG A 55 -23.01 -6.62 -10.91
CA ARG A 55 -22.51 -6.81 -12.28
C ARG A 55 -20.99 -6.95 -12.14
N THR A 56 -20.51 -8.18 -12.25
CA THR A 56 -19.10 -8.47 -12.42
C THR A 56 -18.70 -7.79 -13.72
N ALA A 57 -18.04 -6.65 -13.59
CA ALA A 57 -17.34 -6.04 -14.70
C ALA A 57 -16.45 -7.13 -15.34
N PRO A 58 -16.31 -7.15 -16.68
CA PRO A 58 -15.48 -8.14 -17.35
C PRO A 58 -14.10 -8.14 -16.70
N ARG A 59 -13.70 -9.31 -16.20
CA ARG A 59 -12.38 -9.60 -15.63
C ARG A 59 -11.33 -9.12 -16.62
N ALA A 60 -10.70 -7.99 -16.33
CA ALA A 60 -9.50 -7.58 -17.04
C ALA A 60 -8.50 -8.73 -16.93
N ALA A 61 -8.03 -9.23 -18.08
CA ALA A 61 -7.03 -10.26 -18.14
C ALA A 61 -5.80 -9.82 -17.32
N PRO A 62 -5.08 -10.74 -16.64
CA PRO A 62 -3.87 -10.38 -15.93
C PRO A 62 -2.83 -9.89 -16.95
N THR A 63 -2.72 -8.56 -17.09
CA THR A 63 -1.62 -7.92 -17.79
C THR A 63 -0.33 -8.31 -17.10
N ALA A 64 0.66 -8.74 -17.90
CA ALA A 64 1.99 -9.07 -17.36
C ALA A 64 2.50 -7.91 -16.49
N PRO A 65 3.07 -8.18 -15.31
CA PRO A 65 3.48 -7.11 -14.40
C PRO A 65 4.49 -6.21 -15.09
N SER A 66 4.14 -4.93 -15.18
CA SER A 66 4.95 -3.89 -15.80
C SER A 66 6.35 -3.84 -15.18
N ALA A 67 7.34 -3.35 -15.93
CA ALA A 67 8.71 -3.20 -15.43
C ALA A 67 8.76 -2.39 -14.11
N LEU A 68 7.86 -1.42 -13.98
CA LEU A 68 7.68 -0.62 -12.76
C LEU A 68 7.17 -1.45 -11.58
N ALA A 69 6.22 -2.38 -11.78
CA ALA A 69 5.71 -3.23 -10.71
C ALA A 69 6.81 -4.12 -10.10
N LYS A 70 7.82 -4.49 -10.89
CA LYS A 70 9.00 -5.26 -10.45
C LYS A 70 10.15 -4.39 -9.96
N ALA A 71 10.07 -3.08 -10.11
CA ALA A 71 11.15 -2.17 -9.77
C ALA A 71 11.34 -2.06 -8.25
N HIS A 72 12.52 -1.56 -7.87
CA HIS A 72 12.85 -1.26 -6.49
C HIS A 72 11.77 -0.41 -5.82
N ARG A 73 11.43 -0.67 -4.55
CA ARG A 73 10.33 0.03 -3.88
C ARG A 73 10.50 1.55 -3.85
N SER A 74 11.71 2.06 -3.69
CA SER A 74 11.95 3.51 -3.70
C SER A 74 11.67 4.14 -5.07
N ILE A 75 11.88 3.40 -6.17
CA ILE A 75 11.50 3.84 -7.52
C ILE A 75 9.97 3.87 -7.63
N ARG A 76 9.31 2.79 -7.22
CA ARG A 76 7.84 2.74 -7.19
C ARG A 76 7.24 3.89 -6.38
N MET A 77 7.82 4.20 -5.22
CA MET A 77 7.40 5.32 -4.38
C MET A 77 7.63 6.68 -5.05
N ALA A 78 8.75 6.86 -5.75
CA ALA A 78 9.03 8.08 -6.50
C ALA A 78 7.97 8.32 -7.60
N HIS A 79 7.62 7.27 -8.35
CA HIS A 79 6.55 7.28 -9.34
C HIS A 79 5.18 7.58 -8.71
N SER A 80 4.85 6.95 -7.58
CA SER A 80 3.60 7.19 -6.85
C SER A 80 3.48 8.63 -6.38
N LEU A 81 4.55 9.21 -5.83
CA LEU A 81 4.58 10.60 -5.39
C LEU A 81 4.42 11.56 -6.58
N ALA A 82 5.15 11.32 -7.66
CA ALA A 82 5.03 12.11 -8.88
C ALA A 82 3.60 12.08 -9.44
N LEU A 83 2.96 10.91 -9.46
CA LEU A 83 1.57 10.78 -9.92
C LEU A 83 0.60 11.58 -9.05
N VAL A 84 0.76 11.54 -7.72
CA VAL A 84 -0.07 12.35 -6.81
C VAL A 84 0.16 13.84 -7.05
N VAL A 85 1.41 14.28 -7.21
CA VAL A 85 1.73 15.68 -7.50
C VAL A 85 1.12 16.12 -8.82
N GLU A 86 1.25 15.32 -9.88
CA GLU A 86 0.64 15.60 -11.19
C GLU A 86 -0.88 15.73 -11.11
N VAL A 87 -1.56 14.82 -10.40
CA VAL A 87 -3.02 14.91 -10.22
C VAL A 87 -3.40 16.18 -9.47
N LEU A 88 -2.67 16.56 -8.42
CA LEU A 88 -2.91 17.80 -7.68
C LEU A 88 -2.64 19.04 -8.54
N CYS A 89 -1.60 19.02 -9.38
CA CYS A 89 -1.30 20.08 -10.33
C CYS A 89 -2.37 20.20 -11.42
N ALA A 90 -2.86 19.09 -11.96
CA ALA A 90 -3.94 19.10 -12.93
C ALA A 90 -5.24 19.68 -12.33
N LEU A 91 -5.55 19.31 -11.08
CA LEU A 91 -6.68 19.89 -10.34
C LEU A 91 -6.49 21.38 -10.06
N SER A 92 -5.28 21.81 -9.69
CA SER A 92 -5.00 23.24 -9.45
C SER A 92 -5.05 24.06 -10.73
N LEU A 93 -4.58 23.53 -11.86
CA LEU A 93 -4.76 24.14 -13.18
C LEU A 93 -6.24 24.29 -13.54
N PHE A 94 -7.05 23.29 -13.21
CA PHE A 94 -8.49 23.33 -13.47
C PHE A 94 -9.21 24.39 -12.62
N VAL A 95 -8.83 24.53 -11.34
CA VAL A 95 -9.48 25.46 -10.40
C VAL A 95 -8.97 26.89 -10.51
N PHE A 96 -7.65 27.07 -10.62
CA PHE A 96 -6.98 28.37 -10.55
C PHE A 96 -6.47 28.88 -11.91
N GLY A 97 -6.56 28.06 -12.95
CA GLY A 97 -6.07 28.40 -14.29
C GLY A 97 -4.58 28.13 -14.51
N PHE A 98 -4.11 28.49 -15.69
CA PHE A 98 -2.74 28.22 -16.12
C PHE A 98 -1.72 29.12 -15.41
N GLY A 99 -0.71 28.51 -14.80
CA GLY A 99 0.40 29.20 -14.14
C GLY A 99 1.74 28.55 -14.45
N THR A 100 2.76 29.35 -14.74
CA THR A 100 4.14 28.88 -15.01
C THR A 100 4.70 28.03 -13.87
N THR A 101 4.34 28.38 -12.63
CA THR A 101 4.69 27.61 -11.43
C THR A 101 4.14 26.20 -11.48
N THR A 102 2.87 26.01 -11.87
CA THR A 102 2.25 24.70 -11.97
C THR A 102 2.91 23.84 -13.05
N LEU A 103 3.23 24.43 -14.21
CA LEU A 103 3.98 23.74 -15.25
C LEU A 103 5.36 23.28 -14.76
N CYS A 104 6.09 24.14 -14.05
CA CYS A 104 7.38 23.78 -13.47
C CYS A 104 7.25 22.62 -12.48
N VAL A 105 6.21 22.61 -11.64
CA VAL A 105 5.99 21.52 -10.67
C VAL A 105 5.68 20.20 -11.38
N MET A 106 4.86 20.20 -12.44
CA MET A 106 4.62 19.00 -13.26
C MET A 106 5.93 18.47 -13.86
N LEU A 107 6.73 19.34 -14.50
CA LEU A 107 8.03 18.94 -15.06
C LEU A 107 8.99 18.37 -14.01
N LEU A 108 9.03 18.97 -12.82
CA LEU A 108 9.82 18.46 -11.69
C LEU A 108 9.29 17.12 -11.19
N ALA A 109 7.98 16.91 -11.13
CA ALA A 109 7.38 15.65 -10.75
C ALA A 109 7.74 14.54 -11.75
N ALA A 110 7.62 14.81 -13.04
CA ALA A 110 8.05 13.88 -14.09
C ALA A 110 9.55 13.60 -14.03
N GLY A 111 10.38 14.61 -13.81
CA GLY A 111 11.82 14.45 -13.60
C GLY A 111 12.13 13.57 -12.37
N PHE A 112 11.40 13.78 -11.27
CA PHE A 112 11.55 13.01 -10.04
C PHE A 112 11.13 11.55 -10.21
N ALA A 113 10.07 11.24 -10.96
CA ALA A 113 9.73 9.86 -11.27
C ALA A 113 10.87 9.14 -12.00
N ARG A 114 11.52 9.83 -12.95
CA ARG A 114 12.55 9.25 -13.83
C ARG A 114 13.92 9.09 -13.18
N SER A 115 14.27 9.88 -12.17
CA SER A 115 15.62 9.88 -11.58
C SER A 115 15.64 9.87 -10.05
N GLY A 116 14.51 10.15 -9.41
CA GLY A 116 14.38 10.36 -7.97
C GLY A 116 14.36 9.09 -7.13
N GLY A 117 14.53 7.89 -7.71
CA GLY A 117 14.48 6.63 -6.98
C GLY A 117 15.51 6.51 -5.85
N ALA A 118 16.72 7.06 -6.02
CA ALA A 118 17.74 7.10 -4.98
C ALA A 118 17.45 8.17 -3.91
N LEU A 119 16.94 9.34 -4.31
CA LEU A 119 16.52 10.39 -3.39
C LEU A 119 15.35 9.93 -2.52
N ALA A 120 14.36 9.28 -3.13
CA ALA A 120 13.24 8.65 -2.42
C ALA A 120 13.73 7.60 -1.43
N HIS A 121 14.73 6.79 -1.79
CA HIS A 121 15.33 5.82 -0.86
C HIS A 121 15.92 6.50 0.38
N GLY A 122 16.65 7.61 0.19
CA GLY A 122 17.21 8.40 1.29
C GLY A 122 16.16 9.05 2.20
N ALA A 123 15.02 9.44 1.64
CA ALA A 123 13.92 10.06 2.37
C ALA A 123 13.00 9.06 3.09
N LEU A 124 12.95 7.80 2.63
CA LEU A 124 12.09 6.78 3.23
C LEU A 124 12.55 6.42 4.66
N PRO A 125 11.63 6.21 5.61
CA PRO A 125 11.94 5.60 6.90
C PRO A 125 12.60 4.24 6.72
N SER A 126 13.52 3.86 7.62
CA SER A 126 14.25 2.58 7.54
C SER A 126 13.33 1.35 7.50
N THR A 127 12.14 1.43 8.08
CA THR A 127 11.13 0.36 8.05
C THR A 127 10.54 0.11 6.66
N LEU A 128 10.66 1.06 5.73
CA LEU A 128 10.13 0.98 4.36
C LEU A 128 11.24 0.81 3.32
N ARG A 129 12.52 0.83 3.72
CA ARG A 129 13.65 0.63 2.81
C ARG A 129 13.81 -0.84 2.50
N GLU A 130 13.93 -1.15 1.22
CA GLU A 130 14.39 -2.45 0.74
C GLU A 130 15.89 -2.34 0.45
N GLY A 131 16.71 -3.18 1.08
CA GLY A 131 18.13 -3.35 0.75
C GLY A 131 18.95 -2.08 0.57
N ALA A 132 19.90 -2.16 -0.36
CA ALA A 132 20.75 -1.05 -0.81
C ALA A 132 19.95 -0.08 -1.72
N PRO A 133 20.41 1.17 -1.89
CA PRO A 133 19.77 2.09 -2.82
C PRO A 133 19.75 1.54 -4.26
N PRO A 134 18.72 1.87 -5.05
CA PRO A 134 18.62 1.40 -6.43
C PRO A 134 19.77 1.95 -7.28
N SER A 135 20.27 1.13 -8.18
CA SER A 135 21.25 1.51 -9.19
C SER A 135 20.63 2.42 -10.27
N ALA A 136 21.46 3.20 -10.96
CA ALA A 136 21.02 4.05 -12.06
C ALA A 136 20.34 3.24 -13.19
N ALA A 137 20.83 2.03 -13.46
CA ALA A 137 20.25 1.14 -14.47
C ALA A 137 18.84 0.67 -14.11
N GLU A 138 18.56 0.41 -12.83
CA GLU A 138 17.21 0.05 -12.36
C GLU A 138 16.25 1.23 -12.47
N VAL A 139 16.72 2.43 -12.15
CA VAL A 139 15.96 3.67 -12.29
C VAL A 139 15.60 3.94 -13.75
N GLU A 140 16.57 3.80 -14.67
CA GLU A 140 16.35 3.98 -16.11
C GLU A 140 15.40 2.92 -16.68
N ALA A 141 15.53 1.67 -16.26
CA ALA A 141 14.65 0.58 -16.71
C ALA A 141 13.19 0.80 -16.32
N ALA A 142 12.95 1.41 -15.15
CA ALA A 142 11.62 1.72 -14.63
C ALA A 142 11.01 3.02 -15.20
N ALA A 143 11.84 3.92 -15.75
CA ALA A 143 11.42 5.20 -16.33
C ALA A 143 10.58 5.07 -17.64
N LYS A 144 10.19 3.85 -18.04
CA LYS A 144 9.43 3.57 -19.27
C LYS A 144 7.90 3.60 -19.08
N GLY A 145 7.41 3.91 -17.88
CA GLY A 145 5.99 4.05 -17.52
C GLY A 145 5.32 5.34 -18.03
N ALA A 146 4.35 5.88 -17.29
CA ALA A 146 3.64 7.10 -17.70
C ALA A 146 4.53 8.35 -17.69
N PHE A 147 5.67 8.31 -16.99
CA PHE A 147 6.66 9.39 -16.99
C PHE A 147 7.72 9.26 -18.08
N GLY A 148 7.50 8.37 -19.04
CA GLY A 148 8.40 8.10 -20.16
C GLY A 148 7.67 7.90 -21.48
N PRO A 149 8.35 7.27 -22.47
CA PRO A 149 7.78 7.05 -23.80
C PRO A 149 6.48 6.22 -23.80
N GLY A 150 6.24 5.42 -22.76
CA GLY A 150 5.04 4.58 -22.64
C GLY A 150 3.73 5.37 -22.61
N LEU A 151 3.77 6.62 -22.11
CA LEU A 151 2.59 7.51 -22.14
C LEU A 151 2.17 7.87 -23.58
N LEU A 152 3.13 7.98 -24.50
CA LEU A 152 2.87 8.41 -25.88
C LEU A 152 2.29 7.28 -26.73
N SER A 153 2.67 6.03 -26.45
CA SER A 153 2.23 4.87 -27.22
C SER A 153 0.93 4.25 -26.70
N ALA A 154 0.75 4.21 -25.37
CA ALA A 154 -0.41 3.59 -24.74
C ALA A 154 -0.78 4.30 -23.42
N PRO A 155 -1.36 5.51 -23.48
CA PRO A 155 -1.56 6.36 -22.30
C PRO A 155 -2.45 5.71 -21.23
N ALA A 156 -3.55 5.07 -21.64
CA ALA A 156 -4.47 4.43 -20.71
C ALA A 156 -3.81 3.25 -19.96
N ALA A 157 -3.01 2.45 -20.66
CA ALA A 157 -2.30 1.32 -20.05
C ALA A 157 -1.18 1.80 -19.11
N ALA A 158 -0.40 2.80 -19.54
CA ALA A 158 0.66 3.39 -18.74
C ALA A 158 0.11 4.01 -17.43
N LEU A 159 -1.01 4.74 -17.51
CA LEU A 159 -1.66 5.30 -16.32
C LEU A 159 -2.28 4.23 -15.43
N ALA A 160 -2.86 3.16 -16.00
CA ALA A 160 -3.40 2.06 -15.22
C ALA A 160 -2.30 1.32 -14.42
N ASP A 161 -1.13 1.11 -15.03
CA ASP A 161 0.02 0.50 -14.36
C ASP A 161 0.55 1.38 -13.22
N GLU A 162 0.70 2.69 -13.45
CA GLU A 162 1.13 3.65 -12.41
C GLU A 162 0.10 3.73 -11.27
N TYR A 163 -1.19 3.75 -11.58
CA TYR A 163 -2.25 3.74 -10.58
C TYR A 163 -2.23 2.46 -9.74
N ARG A 164 -2.02 1.30 -10.37
CA ARG A 164 -1.88 0.03 -9.65
C ARG A 164 -0.70 0.07 -8.69
N VAL A 165 0.46 0.54 -9.14
CA VAL A 165 1.65 0.69 -8.30
C VAL A 165 1.41 1.68 -7.16
N LEU A 166 0.70 2.78 -7.41
CA LEU A 166 0.28 3.74 -6.39
C LEU A 166 -0.57 3.08 -5.30
N VAL A 167 -1.60 2.31 -5.68
CA VAL A 167 -2.48 1.64 -4.70
C VAL A 167 -1.70 0.58 -3.92
N GLU A 168 -0.83 -0.20 -4.58
CA GLU A 168 0.04 -1.18 -3.91
C GLU A 168 1.01 -0.53 -2.91
N ASN A 169 1.57 0.63 -3.27
CA ASN A 169 2.47 1.39 -2.40
C ASN A 169 1.73 2.04 -1.24
N LEU A 170 0.56 2.62 -1.47
CA LEU A 170 -0.29 3.16 -0.42
C LEU A 170 -0.64 2.05 0.57
N ALA A 171 -1.00 0.87 0.06
CA ALA A 171 -1.30 -0.28 0.88
C ALA A 171 -0.11 -0.70 1.76
N PHE A 172 1.08 -0.75 1.18
CA PHE A 172 2.30 -1.03 1.93
C PHE A 172 2.62 0.05 2.97
N ALA A 173 2.46 1.33 2.64
CA ALA A 173 2.72 2.44 3.53
C ALA A 173 1.79 2.41 4.75
N CYS A 174 0.49 2.16 4.54
CA CYS A 174 -0.49 2.01 5.61
C CYS A 174 -0.24 0.81 6.53
N THR A 175 0.47 -0.21 6.04
CA THR A 175 0.85 -1.40 6.84
C THR A 175 2.27 -1.32 7.40
N TYR A 176 2.98 -0.21 7.20
CA TYR A 176 4.39 -0.02 7.56
C TYR A 176 5.33 -1.10 7.00
N GLY A 177 4.92 -1.77 5.92
CA GLY A 177 5.63 -2.93 5.38
C GLY A 177 5.72 -4.14 6.30
N LYS A 178 4.95 -4.17 7.39
CA LYS A 178 4.87 -5.30 8.33
C LYS A 178 3.56 -6.05 8.14
N LYS A 179 3.57 -7.35 8.44
CA LYS A 179 2.35 -8.16 8.51
C LYS A 179 1.59 -7.76 9.78
N ASN A 180 0.55 -6.95 9.60
CA ASN A 180 -0.41 -6.58 10.64
C ASN A 180 -1.78 -7.16 10.28
N CYS A 181 -2.77 -7.07 11.17
CA CYS A 181 -4.16 -7.48 10.89
C CYS A 181 -4.71 -6.81 9.62
N LEU A 182 -4.34 -5.55 9.40
CA LEU A 182 -4.72 -4.81 8.19
C LEU A 182 -4.13 -5.41 6.91
N THR A 183 -2.96 -6.04 6.98
CA THR A 183 -2.24 -6.57 5.81
C THR A 183 -3.01 -7.72 5.19
N ASN A 184 -3.50 -8.67 5.99
CA ASN A 184 -4.26 -9.80 5.47
C ASN A 184 -5.56 -9.31 4.82
N ASP A 185 -6.28 -8.40 5.48
CA ASP A 185 -7.53 -7.85 4.93
C ASP A 185 -7.28 -7.02 3.67
N MET A 186 -6.21 -6.23 3.62
CA MET A 186 -5.85 -5.42 2.45
C MET A 186 -5.49 -6.27 1.24
N TYR A 187 -4.74 -7.35 1.43
CA TYR A 187 -4.34 -8.25 0.35
C TYR A 187 -5.30 -9.44 0.12
N ALA A 188 -6.39 -9.53 0.89
CA ALA A 188 -7.46 -10.49 0.62
C ALA A 188 -8.28 -10.06 -0.61
N GLY A 189 -8.10 -10.73 -1.75
CA GLY A 189 -8.80 -10.41 -2.99
C GLY A 189 -8.21 -9.19 -3.71
N GLU A 190 -9.03 -8.46 -4.46
CA GLU A 190 -8.57 -7.33 -5.27
C GLU A 190 -8.23 -6.10 -4.42
N LEU A 191 -7.09 -5.47 -4.74
CA LEU A 191 -6.63 -4.26 -4.06
C LEU A 191 -7.14 -3.03 -4.81
N SER A 192 -7.85 -2.16 -4.10
CA SER A 192 -8.37 -0.91 -4.66
C SER A 192 -8.20 0.25 -3.67
N LEU A 193 -8.15 1.48 -4.19
CA LEU A 193 -8.03 2.68 -3.36
C LEU A 193 -9.17 2.78 -2.32
N GLY A 194 -10.41 2.51 -2.75
CA GLY A 194 -11.58 2.54 -1.85
C GLY A 194 -11.46 1.55 -0.70
N LYS A 195 -10.93 0.35 -0.96
CA LYS A 195 -10.67 -0.66 0.06
C LYS A 195 -9.58 -0.22 1.04
N VAL A 196 -8.49 0.36 0.54
CA VAL A 196 -7.41 0.87 1.41
C VAL A 196 -7.97 1.98 2.32
N CYS A 197 -8.68 2.96 1.76
CA CYS A 197 -9.26 4.05 2.52
C CYS A 197 -10.29 3.58 3.55
N SER A 198 -11.19 2.64 3.19
CA SER A 198 -12.22 2.16 4.11
C SER A 198 -11.64 1.38 5.28
N LEU A 199 -10.67 0.50 5.03
CA LEU A 199 -9.99 -0.28 6.08
C LEU A 199 -9.19 0.62 7.02
N VAL A 200 -8.49 1.62 6.47
CA VAL A 200 -7.75 2.60 7.28
C VAL A 200 -8.72 3.46 8.11
N ALA A 201 -9.79 3.96 7.50
CA ALA A 201 -10.80 4.75 8.21
C ALA A 201 -11.46 3.96 9.35
N ALA A 202 -11.83 2.70 9.10
CA ALA A 202 -12.39 1.80 10.12
C ALA A 202 -11.42 1.59 11.29
N LYS A 203 -10.13 1.36 11.02
CA LYS A 203 -9.14 1.22 12.09
C LYS A 203 -8.87 2.51 12.86
N LEU A 204 -8.93 3.65 12.20
CA LEU A 204 -8.83 4.94 12.88
C LEU A 204 -10.06 5.21 13.75
N SER A 205 -11.26 4.83 13.32
CA SER A 205 -12.49 4.99 14.13
C SER A 205 -12.54 4.07 15.34
N ASP A 206 -11.99 2.86 15.24
CA ASP A 206 -11.98 1.89 16.34
C ASP A 206 -11.00 2.28 17.47
N GLY A 207 -10.08 3.22 17.22
CA GLY A 207 -9.08 3.66 18.21
C GLY A 207 -8.03 2.60 18.58
N THR A 208 -8.11 1.40 18.02
CA THR A 208 -7.19 0.29 18.29
C THR A 208 -6.13 0.17 17.19
N LEU A 209 -4.91 0.64 17.48
CA LEU A 209 -3.72 0.44 16.63
C LEU A 209 -3.13 -0.98 16.74
N ARG A 210 -3.77 -1.89 17.49
CA ARG A 210 -3.28 -3.26 17.73
C ARG A 210 -4.35 -4.28 17.39
N CYS A 211 -3.88 -5.40 16.85
CA CYS A 211 -4.70 -6.58 16.63
C CYS A 211 -4.96 -7.27 17.98
N ALA A 212 -6.16 -7.80 18.17
CA ALA A 212 -6.48 -8.70 19.29
C ALA A 212 -5.63 -9.99 19.20
#